data_AF-A0A0M0F478-F1
#
_entry.id   AF-A0A0M0F478-F1
#
_cell.length_a   1.000
_cell.length_b   1.000
_cell.length_c   1.000
_cell.angle_alpha   90.00
_cell.angle_beta   90.00
_cell.angle_gamma   90.00
#
_symmetry.space_group_name_H-M   'P 1'
#
loop_
_entity.id
_entity.type
_entity.pdbx_description
1 polymer ?
#
loop_
_entity_poly.entity_id
_entity_poly.type
_entity_poly.pdbx_seq_one_letter_code
_entity_poly.pdbx_strand_id
1 'polypeptide(L)'
;MQRRAGRRAGVAGAAVGLVLLVGWLLGPVVWVELDEAGTPPVPAFPDGVQVVDEGTGCGSGGCWRELTLSWPGHDRDAVRARVGLDEAGRRCDAMSVLDRRVRCVWEVDDEASGATLRVDVGWHRPLGL
;
A
#
# COMPACT_ATOMS: atom_id res chain seq x y z
N MET A 1 37.79 14.73 40.09
CA MET A 1 36.71 13.77 39.75
C MET A 1 35.44 14.41 39.15
N GLN A 2 35.07 15.66 39.50
CA GLN A 2 33.85 16.33 39.02
C GLN A 2 33.72 16.49 37.48
N ARG A 3 34.83 16.69 36.74
CA ARG A 3 34.81 16.84 35.25
C ARG A 3 34.34 15.59 34.50
N ARG A 4 34.48 14.38 35.08
CA ARG A 4 34.03 13.12 34.45
C ARG A 4 32.52 12.90 34.58
N ALA A 5 31.91 13.36 35.67
CA ALA A 5 30.47 13.23 35.91
C ALA A 5 29.65 14.12 34.97
N GLY A 6 30.04 15.39 34.77
CA GLY A 6 29.38 16.30 33.84
C GLY A 6 29.46 15.87 32.37
N ARG A 7 30.61 15.28 31.96
CA ARG A 7 30.75 14.68 30.62
C ARG A 7 29.86 13.45 30.44
N ARG A 8 29.75 12.58 31.45
CA ARG A 8 28.89 11.38 31.39
C ARG A 8 27.40 11.73 31.35
N ALA A 9 26.98 12.73 32.12
CA ALA A 9 25.60 13.22 32.10
C ALA A 9 25.24 13.88 30.75
N GLY A 10 26.15 14.66 30.15
CA GLY A 10 25.97 15.24 28.82
C GLY A 10 25.91 14.19 27.70
N VAL A 11 26.74 13.13 27.78
CA VAL A 11 26.71 12.02 26.82
C VAL A 11 25.44 11.17 26.96
N ALA A 12 24.99 10.90 28.19
CA ALA A 12 23.74 10.18 28.43
C ALA A 12 22.52 10.97 27.93
N GLY A 13 22.47 12.29 28.16
CA GLY A 13 21.41 13.15 27.63
C GLY A 13 21.40 13.22 26.10
N ALA A 14 22.58 13.32 25.48
CA ALA A 14 22.70 13.30 24.02
C ALA A 14 22.28 11.94 23.41
N ALA A 15 22.62 10.83 24.06
CA ALA A 15 22.22 9.50 23.62
C ALA A 15 20.69 9.31 23.73
N VAL A 16 20.07 9.72 24.84
CA VAL A 16 18.61 9.67 25.00
C VAL A 16 17.91 10.56 23.98
N GLY A 17 18.40 11.78 23.77
CA GLY A 17 17.87 12.69 22.74
C GLY A 17 17.96 12.10 21.34
N LEU A 18 19.08 11.45 21.00
CA LEU A 18 19.26 10.79 19.71
C LEU A 18 18.31 9.60 19.54
N VAL A 19 18.13 8.76 20.56
CA VAL A 19 17.19 7.63 20.51
C VAL A 19 15.76 8.11 20.31
N LEU A 20 15.34 9.16 21.03
CA LEU A 20 14.01 9.74 20.86
C LEU A 20 13.82 10.36 19.47
N LEU A 21 14.83 11.05 18.95
CA LEU A 21 14.80 11.59 17.58
C LEU A 21 14.68 10.48 16.54
N VAL A 22 15.48 9.42 16.67
CA VAL A 22 15.43 8.26 15.76
C VAL A 22 14.08 7.55 15.85
N GLY A 23 13.57 7.33 17.06
CA GLY A 23 12.25 6.74 17.27
C GLY A 23 11.12 7.60 16.71
N TRP A 24 11.22 8.93 16.81
CA TRP A 24 10.23 9.85 16.24
C TRP A 24 10.28 9.87 14.71
N LEU A 25 11.47 9.78 14.11
CA LEU A 25 11.66 9.76 12.65
C LEU A 25 11.28 8.41 12.02
N LEU A 26 11.64 7.30 12.66
CA LEU A 26 11.44 5.94 12.12
C LEU A 26 10.15 5.28 12.62
N GLY A 27 9.62 5.71 13.76
CA GLY A 27 8.41 5.16 14.37
C GLY A 27 7.22 5.11 13.43
N PRO A 28 6.87 6.20 12.72
CA PRO A 28 5.77 6.17 11.74
C PRO A 28 6.00 5.19 10.60
N VAL A 29 7.23 5.06 10.10
CA VAL A 29 7.57 4.13 9.02
C VAL A 29 7.37 2.67 9.47
N VAL A 30 7.76 2.35 10.71
CA VAL A 30 7.57 1.02 11.29
C VAL A 30 6.10 0.74 11.60
N TRP A 31 5.36 1.74 12.09
CA TRP A 31 3.94 1.59 12.42
C TRP A 31 3.11 1.22 11.18
N VAL A 32 3.42 1.87 10.05
CA VAL A 32 2.71 1.66 8.78
C VAL A 32 2.84 0.23 8.24
N GLU A 33 3.95 -0.47 8.53
CA GLU A 33 4.12 -1.89 8.18
C GLU A 33 3.30 -2.83 9.07
N LEU A 34 2.99 -2.42 10.31
CA LEU A 34 2.23 -3.20 11.29
C LEU A 34 0.71 -2.98 11.19
N ASP A 35 0.26 -2.00 10.41
CA ASP A 35 -1.16 -1.74 10.18
C ASP A 35 -1.73 -2.78 9.20
N GLU A 36 -2.17 -3.91 9.75
CA GLU A 36 -2.86 -5.00 9.04
C GLU A 36 -4.33 -4.70 8.72
N ALA A 37 -4.92 -3.71 9.39
CA ALA A 37 -6.31 -3.33 9.21
C ALA A 37 -6.50 -2.27 8.13
N GLY A 38 -5.45 -1.52 7.78
CA GLY A 38 -5.51 -0.47 6.79
C GLY A 38 -5.74 -1.00 5.38
N THR A 39 -6.93 -0.79 4.83
CA THR A 39 -7.19 -1.00 3.39
C THR A 39 -6.67 0.19 2.59
N PRO A 40 -5.96 0.00 1.45
CA PRO A 40 -5.55 1.12 0.62
C PRO A 40 -6.75 1.89 0.06
N PRO A 41 -6.59 3.19 -0.21
CA PRO A 41 -7.59 3.96 -0.94
C PRO A 41 -7.67 3.47 -2.39
N VAL A 42 -8.88 3.49 -2.96
CA VAL A 42 -9.14 3.18 -4.37
C VAL A 42 -8.27 4.09 -5.26
N PRO A 43 -7.49 3.53 -6.20
CA PRO A 43 -6.66 4.32 -7.11
C PRO A 43 -7.54 5.13 -8.07
N ALA A 44 -7.01 6.26 -8.53
CA ALA A 44 -7.57 6.90 -9.70
C ALA A 44 -7.32 6.02 -10.91
N PHE A 45 -8.39 5.61 -11.58
CA PHE A 45 -8.29 4.89 -12.84
C PHE A 45 -8.24 5.86 -14.01
N PRO A 46 -7.65 5.44 -15.15
CA PRO A 46 -7.57 6.30 -16.32
C PRO A 46 -8.96 6.64 -16.89
N ASP A 47 -9.07 7.80 -17.54
CA ASP A 47 -10.32 8.27 -18.13
C ASP A 47 -11.04 7.19 -18.96
N GLY A 48 -12.35 7.08 -18.74
CA GLY A 48 -13.22 6.10 -19.36
C GLY A 48 -13.47 4.84 -18.52
N VAL A 49 -12.51 4.48 -17.65
CA VAL A 49 -12.66 3.34 -16.73
C VAL A 49 -13.46 3.77 -15.50
N GLN A 50 -14.48 2.99 -15.15
CA GLN A 50 -15.38 3.26 -14.04
C GLN A 50 -15.38 2.08 -13.09
N VAL A 51 -15.34 2.38 -11.79
CA VAL A 51 -15.65 1.41 -10.74
C VAL A 51 -17.18 1.27 -10.70
N VAL A 52 -17.68 0.10 -11.08
CA VAL A 52 -19.12 -0.20 -11.09
C VAL A 52 -19.58 -0.99 -9.87
N ASP A 53 -18.64 -1.61 -9.16
CA ASP A 53 -18.87 -2.27 -7.89
C ASP A 53 -17.61 -2.14 -7.01
N GLU A 54 -17.81 -1.93 -5.72
CA GLU A 54 -16.74 -1.82 -4.72
C GLU A 54 -17.10 -2.61 -3.47
N GLY A 55 -16.18 -3.45 -3.03
CA GLY A 55 -16.23 -4.22 -1.80
C GLY A 55 -14.94 -4.09 -0.99
N THR A 56 -14.91 -4.77 0.15
CA THR A 56 -13.72 -4.89 0.99
C THR A 56 -13.60 -6.33 1.48
N GLY A 57 -12.48 -6.96 1.16
CA GLY A 57 -12.13 -8.30 1.64
C GLY A 57 -11.07 -8.20 2.74
N CYS A 58 -11.12 -9.12 3.71
CA CYS A 58 -10.10 -9.21 4.77
C CYS A 58 -9.75 -10.68 5.02
N GLY A 59 -8.47 -10.95 5.23
CA GLY A 59 -7.95 -12.28 5.51
C GLY A 59 -6.62 -12.22 6.25
N SER A 60 -5.91 -13.35 6.29
CA SER A 60 -4.61 -13.45 6.96
C SER A 60 -3.53 -12.56 6.34
N GLY A 61 -3.72 -12.07 5.12
CA GLY A 61 -2.83 -11.12 4.44
C GLY A 61 -3.20 -9.65 4.64
N GLY A 62 -4.15 -9.34 5.53
CA GLY A 62 -4.70 -8.00 5.74
C GLY A 62 -6.00 -7.76 4.95
N CYS A 63 -6.40 -6.50 4.85
CA CYS A 63 -7.60 -6.09 4.12
C CYS A 63 -7.28 -5.45 2.76
N TRP A 64 -8.10 -5.73 1.76
CA TRP A 64 -8.02 -5.20 0.39
C TRP A 64 -9.37 -4.67 -0.10
N ARG A 65 -9.36 -3.85 -1.15
CA ARG A 65 -10.57 -3.45 -1.88
C ARG A 65 -10.82 -4.46 -2.99
N GLU A 66 -12.06 -4.86 -3.16
CA GLU A 66 -12.49 -5.66 -4.31
C GLU A 66 -13.22 -4.71 -5.25
N LEU A 67 -12.76 -4.57 -6.49
CA LEU A 67 -13.33 -3.61 -7.44
C LEU A 67 -13.75 -4.33 -8.70
N THR A 68 -14.91 -3.96 -9.23
CA THR A 68 -15.32 -4.31 -10.60
C THR A 68 -15.17 -3.09 -11.47
N LEU A 69 -14.33 -3.19 -12.49
CA LEU A 69 -14.06 -2.13 -13.45
C LEU A 69 -14.82 -2.38 -14.74
N SER A 70 -15.34 -1.31 -15.33
CA SER A 70 -15.92 -1.33 -16.68
C SER A 70 -15.40 -0.17 -17.50
N TRP A 71 -15.36 -0.36 -18.81
CA TRP A 71 -15.15 0.73 -19.76
C TRP A 71 -16.23 0.61 -20.84
N PRO A 72 -17.27 1.46 -20.80
CA PRO A 72 -18.41 1.34 -21.70
C PRO A 72 -18.00 1.30 -23.18
N GLY A 73 -18.46 0.27 -23.91
CA GLY A 73 -18.13 0.06 -25.32
C GLY A 73 -16.84 -0.73 -25.57
N HIS A 74 -16.15 -1.16 -24.52
CA HIS A 74 -14.91 -1.92 -24.59
C HIS A 74 -15.06 -3.26 -23.88
N ASP A 75 -14.25 -4.24 -24.29
CA ASP A 75 -14.20 -5.54 -23.64
C ASP A 75 -13.24 -5.55 -22.42
N ARG A 76 -13.22 -6.68 -21.71
CA ARG A 76 -12.38 -6.89 -20.53
C ARG A 76 -10.89 -6.69 -20.81
N ASP A 77 -10.40 -7.15 -21.96
CA ASP A 77 -8.98 -7.04 -22.32
C ASP A 77 -8.57 -5.60 -22.59
N ALA A 78 -9.45 -4.81 -23.21
CA ALA A 78 -9.27 -3.37 -23.34
C ALA A 78 -9.28 -2.66 -21.99
N VAL A 79 -10.14 -3.06 -21.04
CA VAL A 79 -10.11 -2.55 -19.65
C VAL A 79 -8.78 -2.90 -18.99
N ARG A 80 -8.34 -4.16 -19.08
CA ARG A 80 -7.04 -4.64 -18.53
C ARG A 80 -5.87 -3.83 -19.06
N ALA A 81 -5.79 -3.68 -20.38
CA ALA A 81 -4.75 -2.90 -21.04
C ALA A 81 -4.80 -1.41 -20.63
N ARG A 82 -6.02 -0.85 -20.50
CA ARG A 82 -6.22 0.55 -20.11
C ARG A 82 -5.75 0.83 -18.69
N VAL A 83 -6.05 -0.06 -17.75
CA VAL A 83 -5.61 0.02 -16.34
C VAL A 83 -4.07 -0.09 -16.26
N GLY A 84 -3.45 -0.80 -17.21
CA GLY A 84 -2.00 -0.95 -17.31
C GLY A 84 -1.48 -2.07 -16.42
N LEU A 85 -2.22 -3.19 -16.33
CA LEU A 85 -1.75 -4.40 -15.68
C LEU A 85 -0.63 -5.05 -16.51
N ASP A 86 0.40 -5.54 -15.84
CA ASP A 86 1.52 -6.25 -16.46
C ASP A 86 1.11 -7.67 -16.94
N GLU A 87 2.08 -8.43 -17.46
CA GLU A 87 1.87 -9.81 -17.91
C GLU A 87 1.40 -10.74 -16.77
N ALA A 88 1.79 -10.44 -15.53
CA ALA A 88 1.35 -11.15 -14.34
C ALA A 88 -0.01 -10.66 -13.80
N GLY A 89 -0.69 -9.76 -14.52
CA GLY A 89 -2.00 -9.23 -14.14
C GLY A 89 -1.92 -8.25 -12.99
N ARG A 90 -0.78 -7.59 -12.76
CA ARG A 90 -0.63 -6.67 -11.64
C ARG A 90 -0.09 -5.30 -12.07
N ARG A 91 -0.43 -4.29 -11.27
CA ARG A 91 0.15 -2.95 -11.36
C ARG A 91 0.43 -2.47 -9.95
N CYS A 92 1.64 -2.00 -9.68
CA CYS A 92 2.05 -1.57 -8.35
C CYS A 92 2.55 -0.13 -8.40
N ASP A 93 1.98 0.72 -7.56
CA ASP A 93 2.33 2.13 -7.43
C ASP A 93 2.78 2.40 -5.99
N ALA A 94 3.93 3.05 -5.82
CA ALA A 94 4.37 3.54 -4.52
C ALA A 94 3.48 4.71 -4.08
N MET A 95 3.11 4.77 -2.79
CA MET A 95 2.25 5.84 -2.28
C MET A 95 2.97 7.18 -2.21
N SER A 96 4.15 7.19 -1.58
CA SER A 96 5.00 8.38 -1.51
C SER A 96 6.43 8.00 -1.09
N VAL A 97 7.30 8.99 -0.99
CA VAL A 97 8.65 8.79 -0.41
C VAL A 97 8.65 8.55 1.10
N LEU A 98 7.57 8.94 1.80
CA LEU A 98 7.43 8.79 3.26
C LEU A 98 6.61 7.56 3.65
N ASP A 99 5.64 7.18 2.83
CA ASP A 99 4.87 5.94 2.94
C ASP A 99 5.47 4.90 1.99
N ARG A 100 6.25 3.98 2.56
CA ARG A 100 6.96 2.94 1.82
C ARG A 100 6.06 1.79 1.37
N ARG A 101 4.78 1.76 1.77
CA ARG A 101 3.87 0.75 1.28
C ARG A 101 3.67 0.91 -0.22
N VAL A 102 3.61 -0.23 -0.89
CA VAL A 102 3.32 -0.31 -2.31
C VAL A 102 1.86 -0.71 -2.44
N ARG A 103 1.04 0.12 -3.10
CA ARG A 103 -0.33 -0.26 -3.43
C ARG A 103 -0.30 -1.00 -4.75
N CYS A 104 -0.84 -2.21 -4.78
CA CYS A 104 -0.96 -2.97 -6.01
C CYS A 104 -2.42 -3.22 -6.35
N VAL A 105 -2.68 -3.26 -7.65
CA VAL A 105 -3.91 -3.72 -8.29
C VAL A 105 -3.58 -5.09 -8.88
N TRP A 106 -4.35 -6.12 -8.55
CA TRP A 106 -4.22 -7.46 -9.11
C TRP A 106 -5.51 -7.84 -9.81
N GLU A 107 -5.40 -8.42 -10.99
CA GLU A 107 -6.52 -9.08 -11.63
C GLU A 107 -6.93 -10.31 -10.84
N VAL A 108 -8.23 -10.44 -10.61
CA VAL A 108 -8.82 -11.66 -10.08
C VAL A 108 -9.33 -12.46 -11.27
N ASP A 109 -8.73 -13.61 -11.49
CA ASP A 109 -9.08 -14.52 -12.59
C ASP A 109 -10.31 -15.35 -12.19
N ASP A 110 -11.43 -14.65 -11.99
CA ASP A 110 -12.75 -15.25 -11.82
C ASP A 110 -13.43 -15.33 -13.19
N GLU A 111 -14.42 -16.23 -13.35
CA GLU A 111 -15.37 -16.25 -14.48
C GLU A 111 -16.25 -14.98 -14.52
N ALA A 112 -15.63 -13.80 -14.57
CA ALA A 112 -16.31 -12.53 -14.69
C ALA A 112 -17.07 -12.50 -16.01
N SER A 113 -18.40 -12.44 -15.91
CA SER A 113 -19.28 -12.39 -17.07
C SER A 113 -19.14 -11.06 -17.82
N GLY A 114 -18.66 -11.09 -19.07
CA GLY A 114 -18.83 -9.99 -20.03
C GLY A 114 -17.69 -8.97 -20.09
N ALA A 115 -18.04 -7.68 -20.22
CA ALA A 115 -17.16 -6.55 -20.52
C ALA A 115 -16.54 -5.87 -19.28
N THR A 116 -16.45 -6.60 -18.16
CA THR A 116 -15.97 -6.06 -16.88
C THR A 116 -14.73 -6.81 -16.39
N LEU A 117 -13.89 -6.13 -15.64
CA LEU A 117 -12.64 -6.65 -15.07
C LEU A 117 -12.71 -6.55 -13.55
N ARG A 118 -12.62 -7.70 -12.87
CA ARG A 118 -12.48 -7.71 -11.41
C ARG A 118 -11.02 -7.54 -11.02
N VAL A 119 -10.75 -6.63 -10.11
CA VAL A 119 -9.42 -6.40 -9.55
C VAL A 119 -9.47 -6.25 -8.04
N ASP A 120 -8.43 -6.73 -7.38
CA ASP A 120 -8.20 -6.48 -5.97
C ASP A 120 -7.16 -5.38 -5.81
N VAL A 121 -7.38 -4.46 -4.86
CA VAL A 121 -6.43 -3.40 -4.52
C VAL A 121 -5.99 -3.57 -3.07
N GLY A 122 -4.71 -3.86 -2.87
CA GLY A 122 -4.16 -4.14 -1.55
C GLY A 122 -2.75 -3.61 -1.39
N TRP A 123 -2.26 -3.65 -0.16
CA TRP A 123 -0.88 -3.36 0.14
C TRP A 123 -0.01 -4.56 -0.23
N HIS A 124 0.96 -4.35 -1.10
CA HIS A 124 2.03 -5.31 -1.30
C HIS A 124 3.11 -5.08 -0.26
N ARG A 125 3.28 -6.07 0.62
CA ARG A 125 4.34 -6.11 1.63
C ARG A 125 5.48 -6.98 1.11
N PRO A 126 6.57 -6.40 0.57
CA PRO A 126 7.68 -7.16 0.00
C PRO A 126 8.42 -8.02 1.04
N LEU A 127 8.20 -7.78 2.33
CA LEU A 127 8.81 -8.52 3.44
C LEU A 127 7.98 -9.70 3.96
N GLY A 128 6.75 -9.89 3.46
CA GLY A 128 5.93 -11.08 3.78
C GLY A 128 5.62 -11.27 5.27
N LEU A 129 5.56 -10.18 6.04
CA LEU A 129 5.07 -10.17 7.42
C LEU A 129 3.55 -10.01 7.45
#